data_AF-A0A9D7SZK9-F1
#
_entry.id   AF-A0A9D7SZK9-F1
#
_cell.length_a   1.000
_cell.length_b   1.000
_cell.length_c   1.000
_cell.angle_alpha   90.00
_cell.angle_beta   90.00
_cell.angle_gamma   90.00
#
_symmetry.space_group_name_H-M   'P 1'
#
loop_
_entity.id
_entity.type
_entity.pdbx_description
1 polymer ?
#
loop_
_entity_poly.entity_id
_entity_poly.type
_entity_poly.pdbx_seq_one_letter_code
_entity_poly.pdbx_strand_id
1 'polypeptide(L)'
;MGWVVKHSYRPVASRFGYLEATLGGSELANYVWNGSTNTDWLTPPNWTPTGTPSANDDVIIPDASTTPNDPMLPVGAMDFRKNHN
;
A
#
# COMPACT_ATOMS: atom_id res chain seq x y z
N MET A 1 32.98 -17.90 -38.43
CA MET A 1 31.59 -18.28 -38.09
C MET A 1 31.68 -19.11 -36.81
N GLY A 2 31.32 -18.74 -35.58
CA GLY A 2 30.86 -17.56 -34.86
C GLY A 2 30.76 -18.06 -33.40
N TRP A 3 31.43 -17.43 -32.45
CA TRP A 3 31.46 -17.88 -31.04
C TRP A 3 30.11 -17.56 -30.38
N VAL A 4 29.36 -18.56 -29.93
CA VAL A 4 28.14 -18.35 -29.15
C VAL A 4 28.50 -18.40 -27.66
N VAL A 5 28.54 -17.24 -27.01
CA VAL A 5 28.57 -17.14 -25.55
C VAL A 5 27.13 -17.30 -25.05
N LYS A 6 26.81 -18.45 -24.44
CA LYS A 6 25.51 -18.64 -23.81
C LYS A 6 25.54 -17.98 -22.42
N HIS A 7 25.09 -16.73 -22.32
CA HIS A 7 24.84 -16.12 -21.03
C HIS A 7 23.56 -16.72 -20.43
N SER A 8 23.73 -17.52 -19.38
CA SER A 8 22.64 -18.03 -18.55
C SER A 8 22.16 -16.91 -17.63
N TYR A 9 21.00 -16.34 -17.92
CA TYR A 9 20.38 -15.35 -17.03
C TYR A 9 19.77 -16.10 -15.83
N ARG A 10 20.27 -15.80 -14.62
CA ARG A 10 19.71 -16.31 -13.36
C ARG A 10 18.48 -15.46 -13.02
N PRO A 11 17.27 -16.03 -12.89
CA PRO A 11 16.13 -15.25 -12.45
C PRO A 11 16.31 -14.92 -10.96
N VAL A 12 16.42 -13.64 -10.61
CA VAL A 12 15.97 -13.22 -9.27
C VAL A 12 14.47 -13.31 -9.23
N ALA A 13 14.00 -14.01 -8.21
CA ALA A 13 12.59 -14.11 -7.92
C ALA A 13 12.12 -12.79 -7.33
N SER A 14 11.24 -12.10 -8.03
CA SER A 14 10.21 -11.26 -7.40
C SER A 14 9.01 -12.16 -7.12
N ARG A 15 8.03 -11.72 -6.30
CA ARG A 15 6.77 -12.47 -6.07
C ARG A 15 5.98 -12.77 -7.37
N PHE A 16 6.38 -12.16 -8.48
CA PHE A 16 6.22 -12.68 -9.83
C PHE A 16 7.62 -12.99 -10.40
N GLY A 17 7.91 -14.24 -10.72
CA GLY A 17 9.26 -14.82 -10.79
C GLY A 17 10.21 -14.36 -11.92
N TYR A 18 10.46 -13.06 -12.09
CA TYR A 18 11.58 -12.53 -12.88
C TYR A 18 12.22 -11.29 -12.24
N LEU A 19 13.44 -11.01 -12.68
CA LEU A 19 14.42 -10.09 -12.09
C LEU A 19 14.40 -8.74 -12.77
N GLU A 20 13.72 -7.79 -12.14
CA GLU A 20 13.61 -6.43 -12.66
C GLU A 20 14.80 -5.60 -12.15
N ALA A 21 15.80 -5.41 -13.02
CA ALA A 21 16.81 -4.37 -12.83
C ALA A 21 16.19 -3.00 -13.14
N THR A 22 15.36 -2.48 -12.24
CA THR A 22 14.78 -1.14 -12.33
C THR A 22 15.31 -0.27 -11.20
N LEU A 23 15.44 1.03 -11.46
CA LEU A 23 15.89 2.00 -10.47
C LEU A 23 14.80 2.17 -9.41
N GLY A 24 14.84 1.34 -8.37
CA GLY A 24 14.09 1.50 -7.12
C GLY A 24 12.60 1.74 -7.29
N GLY A 25 11.87 0.79 -7.89
CA GLY A 25 10.42 0.75 -7.75
C GLY A 25 10.07 0.64 -6.27
N SER A 26 9.48 1.68 -5.69
CA SER A 26 8.95 1.60 -4.33
C SER A 26 7.76 0.66 -4.36
N GLU A 27 7.90 -0.54 -3.80
CA GLU A 27 6.78 -1.47 -3.59
C GLU A 27 5.95 -0.98 -2.39
N LEU A 28 5.32 0.19 -2.49
CA LEU A 28 4.37 0.62 -1.47
C LEU A 28 3.21 -0.37 -1.46
N ALA A 29 2.85 -0.90 -0.28
CA ALA A 29 1.67 -1.74 -0.18
C ALA A 29 0.45 -0.86 -0.42
N ASN A 30 -0.46 -1.30 -1.29
CA ASN A 30 -1.67 -0.57 -1.58
C ASN A 30 -2.84 -1.19 -0.79
N TYR A 31 -3.48 -0.38 0.03
CA TYR A 31 -4.63 -0.80 0.84
C TYR A 31 -5.90 -0.07 0.41
N VAL A 32 -6.99 -0.81 0.28
CA VAL A 32 -8.30 -0.26 -0.02
C VAL A 32 -9.19 -0.36 1.21
N TRP A 33 -9.79 0.75 1.62
CA TRP A 33 -10.79 0.75 2.68
C TRP A 33 -12.05 0.02 2.22
N ASN A 34 -12.46 -0.99 2.96
CA ASN A 34 -13.70 -1.73 2.74
C ASN A 34 -14.75 -1.46 3.84
N GLY A 35 -14.33 -0.94 5.01
CA GLY A 35 -15.23 -0.53 6.09
C GLY A 35 -16.11 -1.65 6.65
N SER A 36 -15.69 -2.91 6.57
CA SER A 36 -16.56 -4.06 6.91
C SER A 36 -16.86 -4.19 8.41
N THR A 37 -16.05 -3.60 9.29
CA THR A 37 -16.18 -3.76 10.75
C THR A 37 -16.67 -2.50 11.45
N ASN A 38 -16.00 -1.37 11.25
CA ASN A 38 -16.32 -0.09 11.89
C ASN A 38 -15.66 1.07 11.15
N THR A 39 -15.71 2.28 11.72
CA THR A 39 -15.14 3.51 11.16
C THR A 39 -13.67 3.76 11.55
N ASP A 40 -13.06 2.88 12.34
CA ASP A 40 -11.72 3.10 12.89
C ASP A 40 -10.61 2.69 11.91
N TRP A 41 -9.71 3.63 11.60
CA TRP A 41 -8.54 3.43 10.72
C TRP A 41 -7.62 2.29 11.17
N LEU A 42 -7.53 2.10 12.48
CA LEU A 42 -6.60 1.15 13.09
C LEU A 42 -7.13 -0.28 13.12
N THR A 43 -8.37 -0.52 12.71
CA THR A 43 -8.98 -1.86 12.67
C THR A 43 -8.56 -2.58 11.38
N PRO A 44 -7.65 -3.59 11.43
CA PRO A 44 -7.10 -4.22 10.23
C PRO A 44 -8.14 -4.86 9.29
N PRO A 45 -9.24 -5.46 9.79
CA PRO A 45 -10.30 -5.98 8.93
C PRO A 45 -11.03 -4.95 8.06
N ASN A 46 -10.92 -3.65 8.34
CA ASN A 46 -11.50 -2.60 7.48
C ASN A 46 -10.70 -2.35 6.20
N TRP A 47 -9.53 -2.97 6.05
CA TRP A 47 -8.66 -2.80 4.89
C TRP A 47 -8.52 -4.09 4.08
N THR A 48 -8.33 -3.91 2.77
CA THR A 48 -8.00 -4.99 1.83
C THR A 48 -6.65 -4.66 1.15
N PRO A 49 -5.63 -5.52 1.26
CA PRO A 49 -5.58 -6.75 2.05
C PRO A 49 -5.69 -6.47 3.56
N THR A 50 -6.08 -7.48 4.35
CA THR A 50 -6.26 -7.31 5.80
C THR A 50 -4.94 -6.91 6.46
N GLY A 51 -4.93 -5.73 7.05
CA GLY A 51 -3.74 -5.12 7.65
C GLY A 51 -4.02 -3.66 8.00
N THR A 52 -3.15 -3.04 8.79
CA THR A 52 -3.21 -1.60 9.03
C THR A 52 -2.17 -0.93 8.14
N PRO A 53 -2.55 -0.01 7.24
CA PRO A 53 -1.59 0.74 6.44
C PRO A 53 -0.59 1.48 7.32
N SER A 54 0.68 1.48 6.91
CA SER A 54 1.74 2.29 7.51
C SER A 54 1.83 3.66 6.82
N ALA A 55 2.67 4.55 7.37
CA ALA A 55 2.90 5.87 6.79
C ALA A 55 3.55 5.86 5.40
N ASN A 56 4.11 4.72 4.98
CA ASN A 56 4.69 4.58 3.65
C ASN A 56 3.69 3.95 2.67
N ASP A 57 2.56 3.43 3.13
CA ASP A 57 1.63 2.71 2.27
C ASP A 57 0.67 3.67 1.57
N ASP A 58 0.30 3.32 0.34
CA ASP A 58 -0.73 4.03 -0.38
C ASP A 58 -2.09 3.48 0.02
N VAL A 59 -3.04 4.39 0.27
CA VAL A 59 -4.42 4.01 0.64
C VAL A 59 -5.44 4.59 -0.32
N ILE A 60 -6.44 3.79 -0.65
CA ILE A 60 -7.60 4.20 -1.44
C ILE A 60 -8.83 4.11 -0.55
N ILE A 61 -9.57 5.21 -0.46
CA ILE A 61 -10.84 5.29 0.27
C ILE A 61 -11.94 5.53 -0.76
N PRO A 62 -12.82 4.53 -1.00
CA PRO A 62 -13.94 4.66 -1.93
C PRO A 62 -14.97 5.70 -1.49
N ASP A 63 -15.90 6.02 -2.39
CA ASP A 63 -17.03 6.89 -2.07
C ASP A 63 -17.90 6.28 -0.96
N ALA A 64 -18.41 7.15 -0.07
CA ALA A 64 -19.24 6.82 1.07
C ALA A 64 -20.44 5.90 0.75
N SER A 65 -21.01 6.04 -0.44
CA SER A 65 -22.14 5.21 -0.88
C SER A 65 -21.77 3.76 -1.17
N THR A 66 -20.48 3.45 -1.26
CA THR A 66 -19.95 2.13 -1.65
C THR A 66 -19.36 1.33 -0.48
N THR A 67 -19.25 1.93 0.70
CA THR A 67 -18.72 1.29 1.91
C THR A 67 -19.73 1.34 3.07
N PRO A 68 -19.85 0.28 3.90
CA PRO A 68 -20.82 0.27 5.00
C PRO A 68 -20.48 1.26 6.14
N ASN A 69 -19.19 1.49 6.38
CA ASN A 69 -18.68 2.40 7.41
C ASN A 69 -17.57 3.24 6.81
N ASP A 70 -17.72 4.56 6.84
CA ASP A 70 -16.69 5.48 6.36
C ASP A 70 -15.60 5.71 7.41
N PRO A 71 -14.35 5.88 6.99
CA PRO A 71 -13.25 6.04 7.93
C PRO A 71 -13.32 7.41 8.64
N MET A 72 -13.36 7.40 9.97
CA MET A 72 -13.32 8.62 10.78
C MET A 72 -11.88 8.92 11.21
N LEU A 73 -11.36 10.10 10.84
CA LEU A 73 -10.03 10.52 11.25
C LEU A 73 -9.94 10.63 12.79
N PRO A 74 -8.92 10.04 13.43
CA PRO A 74 -8.71 10.19 14.87
C PRO A 74 -8.55 11.67 15.24
N VAL A 75 -9.13 12.09 16.37
CA VAL A 75 -9.09 13.49 16.85
C VAL A 75 -7.67 14.05 16.99
N GLY A 76 -6.66 13.20 17.18
CA GLY A 76 -5.24 13.58 17.25
C GLY A 76 -4.54 13.73 15.89
N ALA A 77 -5.10 13.21 14.81
CA ALA A 77 -4.57 13.41 13.44
C ALA A 77 -4.85 14.82 12.93
N MET A 78 -5.86 15.48 13.51
CA MET A 78 -6.24 16.85 13.18
C MET A 78 -5.38 17.84 13.98
N ASP A 79 -4.07 17.88 13.70
CA ASP A 79 -3.20 18.89 14.31
C ASP A 79 -3.45 20.27 13.69
N PHE A 80 -4.50 20.96 14.17
CA PHE A 80 -4.74 22.36 13.86
C PHE A 80 -3.85 23.32 14.69
N ARG A 81 -2.91 22.82 15.52
CA ARG A 81 -2.24 23.61 16.57
C ARG A 81 -0.79 24.00 16.29
N LYS A 82 -0.40 24.10 15.01
CA LYS A 82 0.87 24.73 14.61
C LYS A 82 0.68 26.16 14.11
N ASN A 83 -0.23 26.92 14.71
CA ASN A 83 -0.21 28.38 14.56
C ASN A 83 0.71 28.98 15.63
N HIS A 84 1.92 29.30 15.17
CA HIS A 84 2.92 30.21 15.72
C HIS A 84 2.41 31.14 16.84
N ASN A 85 3.07 31.11 18.00
CA ASN A 85 2.97 32.16 19.03
C ASN A 85 3.84 33.36 18.68
#